data_AF-A0A1D2WBR8-F1
#
_entry.id   AF-A0A1D2WBR8-F1
#
_cell.length_a   1.000
_cell.length_b   1.000
_cell.length_c   1.000
_cell.angle_alpha   90.00
_cell.angle_beta   90.00
_cell.angle_gamma   90.00
#
_symmetry.space_group_name_H-M   'P 1'
#
loop_
_entity.id
_entity.type
_entity.pdbx_description
1 polymer ?
#
loop_
_entity_poly.entity_id
_entity_poly.type
_entity_poly.pdbx_seq_one_letter_code
_entity_poly.pdbx_strand_id
1 'polypeptide(L)'
;MEIKKENMNFCPECGTEIEKNARNCKKCGSWFEKSEKNDVKNEYSKIQPEKTVLDVKYEHSNVQSTHKTALFIIITGGLYQLYWFYRNWRDLKTHKNLDINVGLRTVGLFIPLVNIYFVVNQFKDIKSYAEETGVKTYSLWTVLITWVLFAYLSTRLSLYGNLVAGIISWILILGLAVPFVMAQKTLNEYWIKEQGDIPPKGLSGGEILVLAIGILLAALEWIGIISLLSGA
;
A
#
# COMPACT_ATOMS: atom_id res chain seq x y z
N MET A 1 6.98 -9.50 47.55
CA MET A 1 8.07 -9.78 46.58
C MET A 1 7.54 -9.37 45.22
N GLU A 2 7.74 -8.10 44.87
CA GLU A 2 7.12 -7.47 43.70
C GLU A 2 7.94 -7.75 42.45
N ILE A 3 7.33 -8.38 41.45
CA ILE A 3 7.97 -8.70 40.18
C ILE A 3 7.83 -7.49 39.25
N LYS A 4 8.96 -6.88 38.90
CA LYS A 4 9.12 -5.74 37.99
C LYS A 4 8.39 -5.95 36.65
N LYS A 5 7.47 -5.04 36.34
CA LYS A 5 6.59 -5.03 35.17
C LYS A 5 7.13 -4.12 34.04
N GLU A 6 8.45 -4.08 33.81
CA GLU A 6 9.09 -3.06 32.94
C GLU A 6 9.63 -3.57 31.58
N ASN A 7 9.40 -4.85 31.24
CA ASN A 7 10.03 -5.49 30.06
C ASN A 7 9.06 -6.09 29.04
N MET A 8 7.84 -5.57 28.94
CA MET A 8 6.83 -6.01 27.98
C MET A 8 6.48 -4.91 26.97
N ASN A 9 6.28 -5.31 25.72
CA ASN A 9 5.78 -4.50 24.60
C ASN A 9 4.48 -5.13 24.07
N PHE A 10 3.77 -4.44 23.18
CA PHE A 10 2.64 -5.03 22.44
C PHE A 10 3.06 -5.34 21.00
N CYS A 11 2.61 -6.48 20.49
CA CYS A 11 2.82 -6.87 19.10
C CYS A 11 2.13 -5.85 18.17
N PRO A 12 2.85 -5.22 17.22
CA PRO A 12 2.28 -4.23 16.31
C PRO A 12 1.24 -4.83 15.33
N GLU A 13 1.28 -6.13 15.08
CA GLU A 13 0.38 -6.81 14.14
C GLU A 13 -0.93 -7.29 14.78
N CYS A 14 -0.92 -7.68 16.05
CA CYS A 14 -2.11 -8.26 16.71
C CYS A 14 -2.41 -7.74 18.12
N GLY A 15 -1.63 -6.79 18.63
CA GLY A 15 -1.85 -6.15 19.93
C GLY A 15 -1.63 -7.05 21.15
N THR A 16 -1.07 -8.25 20.98
CA THR A 16 -0.79 -9.17 22.10
C THR A 16 0.50 -8.78 22.81
N GLU A 17 0.54 -8.93 24.13
CA GLU A 17 1.72 -8.67 24.94
C GLU A 17 2.88 -9.61 24.54
N ILE A 18 4.04 -9.02 24.30
CA ILE A 18 5.27 -9.70 23.88
C ILE A 18 6.45 -9.17 24.70
N GLU A 19 7.47 -10.00 24.86
CA GLU A 19 8.73 -9.55 25.46
C GLU A 19 9.36 -8.45 24.61
N LYS A 20 9.97 -7.45 25.26
CA LYS A 20 10.57 -6.26 24.60
C LYS A 20 11.57 -6.60 23.49
N ASN A 21 12.20 -7.77 23.56
CA ASN A 21 13.19 -8.28 22.60
C ASN A 21 12.71 -9.55 21.85
N ALA A 22 11.41 -9.85 21.87
CA ALA A 22 10.87 -10.96 21.10
C ALA A 22 11.21 -10.79 19.62
N ARG A 23 11.73 -11.83 18.97
CA ARG A 23 12.00 -11.82 17.51
C ARG A 23 10.78 -12.15 16.68
N ASN A 24 9.76 -12.73 17.29
CA ASN A 24 8.50 -13.03 16.67
C ASN A 24 7.35 -13.09 17.70
N CYS A 25 6.13 -12.82 17.24
CA CYS A 25 4.94 -12.96 18.04
C CYS A 25 4.51 -14.43 18.08
N LYS A 26 4.47 -15.03 19.27
CA LYS A 26 3.99 -16.42 19.46
C LYS A 26 2.51 -16.63 19.10
N LYS A 27 1.71 -15.55 19.04
CA LYS A 27 0.27 -15.63 18.75
C LYS A 27 -0.07 -15.47 17.28
N CYS A 28 0.50 -14.47 16.60
CA CYS A 28 0.20 -14.20 15.18
C CYS A 28 1.32 -14.58 14.21
N GLY A 29 2.50 -14.98 14.70
CA GLY A 29 3.61 -15.47 13.88
C GLY A 29 4.42 -14.38 13.16
N SER A 30 4.13 -13.10 13.40
CA SER A 30 4.89 -11.98 12.80
C SER A 30 6.29 -11.88 13.39
N TRP A 31 7.28 -11.55 12.56
CA TRP A 31 8.68 -11.38 12.97
C TRP A 31 9.02 -9.91 13.18
N PHE A 32 9.92 -9.62 14.12
CA PHE A 32 10.35 -8.28 14.50
C PHE A 32 11.87 -8.13 14.28
N GLU A 33 12.28 -7.05 13.60
CA GLU A 33 13.70 -6.72 13.42
C GLU A 33 14.29 -6.07 14.67
N LYS A 34 15.53 -6.44 14.98
CA LYS A 34 16.19 -6.16 16.26
C LYS A 34 16.71 -4.71 16.25
N SER A 35 16.06 -3.80 16.97
CA SER A 35 16.60 -2.44 17.15
C SER A 35 17.74 -2.46 18.17
N GLU A 36 18.99 -2.34 17.73
CA GLU A 36 20.12 -2.10 18.63
C GLU A 36 20.01 -0.68 19.21
N LYS A 37 19.64 -0.60 20.49
CA LYS A 37 19.70 0.65 21.26
C LYS A 37 21.13 0.81 21.78
N ASN A 38 21.86 1.79 21.26
CA ASN A 38 23.06 2.29 21.93
C ASN A 38 22.69 3.45 22.85
N ASP A 39 22.95 3.23 24.13
CA ASP A 39 23.01 4.24 25.17
C ASP A 39 24.08 5.29 24.83
N VAL A 40 23.68 6.51 24.46
CA VAL A 40 24.57 7.68 24.57
C VAL A 40 23.81 8.81 25.23
N LYS A 41 24.36 9.22 26.37
CA LYS A 41 23.86 10.19 27.32
C LYS A 41 23.70 11.57 26.70
N ASN A 42 22.71 12.28 27.25
CA ASN A 42 22.48 13.72 27.17
C ASN A 42 23.77 14.54 27.31
N GLU A 43 24.08 15.34 26.28
CA GLU A 43 24.53 16.72 26.46
C GLU A 43 24.23 17.51 25.16
N TYR A 44 24.06 18.82 25.28
CA TYR A 44 23.69 19.81 24.25
C TYR A 44 22.20 20.16 24.13
N SER A 45 21.75 20.95 25.11
CA SER A 45 20.75 21.99 24.90
C SER A 45 21.38 23.24 24.24
N LYS A 46 20.56 23.94 23.44
CA LYS A 46 20.69 25.28 22.82
C LYS A 46 21.10 25.31 21.34
N ILE A 47 20.08 25.43 20.46
CA ILE A 47 19.83 26.46 19.42
C ILE A 47 18.41 26.16 18.81
N GLN A 48 17.60 27.18 18.51
CA GLN A 48 16.23 27.06 17.94
C GLN A 48 16.22 26.94 16.39
N PRO A 49 15.06 26.70 15.76
CA PRO A 49 14.51 25.43 15.33
C PRO A 49 14.87 25.15 13.86
N GLU A 50 15.98 24.45 13.61
CA GLU A 50 16.21 23.84 12.31
C GLU A 50 15.45 22.52 12.27
N LYS A 51 14.67 22.33 11.20
CA LYS A 51 13.84 21.16 10.94
C LYS A 51 14.74 19.93 10.94
N THR A 52 14.89 19.31 12.10
CA THR A 52 15.70 18.12 12.31
C THR A 52 15.02 17.01 11.51
N VAL A 53 15.51 16.83 10.28
CA VAL A 53 15.40 15.55 9.58
C VAL A 53 16.01 14.56 10.57
N LEU A 54 15.14 13.89 11.32
CA LEU A 54 15.53 12.72 12.09
C LEU A 54 16.20 11.82 11.05
N ASP A 55 17.51 11.66 11.15
CA ASP A 55 18.28 10.76 10.29
C ASP A 55 17.91 9.32 10.67
N VAL A 56 16.67 8.95 10.34
CA VAL A 56 16.17 7.60 10.42
C VAL A 56 16.92 6.87 9.33
N LYS A 57 18.02 6.22 9.71
CA LYS A 57 18.78 5.37 8.81
C LYS A 57 17.90 4.18 8.42
N TYR A 58 17.22 4.30 7.29
CA TYR A 58 16.45 3.21 6.71
C TYR A 58 17.42 2.16 6.17
N GLU A 59 17.26 0.90 6.56
CA GLU A 59 18.00 -0.21 5.95
C GLU A 59 17.48 -0.52 4.53
N HIS A 60 16.19 -0.27 4.30
CA HIS A 60 15.53 -0.47 3.02
C HIS A 60 14.58 0.67 2.64
N SER A 61 14.53 0.98 1.34
CA SER A 61 13.64 2.00 0.79
C SER A 61 12.20 1.50 0.70
N ASN A 62 11.25 2.44 0.79
CA ASN A 62 9.84 2.23 0.46
C ASN A 62 9.55 2.29 -1.06
N VAL A 63 10.59 2.46 -1.90
CA VAL A 63 10.52 2.33 -3.36
C VAL A 63 9.99 0.95 -3.76
N GLN A 64 9.14 0.92 -4.78
CA GLN A 64 8.55 -0.32 -5.30
C GLN A 64 8.64 -0.36 -6.82
N SER A 65 8.87 -1.54 -7.39
CA SER A 65 8.82 -1.70 -8.84
C SER A 65 7.41 -1.40 -9.39
N THR A 66 7.36 -0.54 -10.40
CA THR A 66 6.13 -0.12 -11.09
C THR A 66 5.55 -1.26 -11.93
N HIS A 67 6.42 -2.03 -12.59
CA HIS A 67 6.04 -3.23 -13.34
C HIS A 67 5.48 -4.32 -12.42
N LYS A 68 6.13 -4.55 -11.26
CA LYS A 68 5.62 -5.46 -10.23
C LYS A 68 4.23 -5.03 -9.77
N THR A 69 4.05 -3.74 -9.50
CA THR A 69 2.75 -3.18 -9.08
C THR A 69 1.67 -3.41 -10.13
N ALA A 70 1.94 -3.08 -11.40
CA ALA A 70 1.00 -3.32 -12.50
C ALA A 70 0.63 -4.80 -12.63
N LEU A 71 1.64 -5.67 -12.65
CA LEU A 71 1.47 -7.12 -12.77
C LEU A 71 0.62 -7.68 -11.63
N PHE A 72 0.87 -7.26 -10.40
CA PHE A 72 0.15 -7.75 -9.23
C PHE A 72 -1.30 -7.26 -9.21
N ILE A 73 -1.57 -6.03 -9.65
CA ILE A 73 -2.95 -5.55 -9.85
C ILE A 73 -3.67 -6.44 -10.87
N ILE A 74 -3.04 -6.74 -12.00
CA ILE A 74 -3.65 -7.52 -13.09
C ILE A 74 -3.91 -8.97 -12.66
N ILE A 75 -2.88 -9.66 -12.14
CA ILE A 75 -2.96 -11.09 -11.79
C ILE A 75 -3.98 -11.35 -10.67
N THR A 76 -4.16 -10.40 -9.77
CA THR A 76 -5.11 -10.54 -8.65
C THR A 76 -6.52 -10.03 -8.95
N GLY A 77 -6.82 -9.67 -10.21
CA GLY A 77 -8.11 -9.09 -10.57
C GLY A 77 -8.41 -7.78 -9.84
N GLY A 78 -7.38 -7.02 -9.48
CA GLY A 78 -7.50 -5.76 -8.74
C GLY A 78 -7.38 -5.86 -7.21
N LEU A 79 -7.40 -7.06 -6.61
CA LEU A 79 -7.33 -7.21 -5.15
C LEU A 79 -6.07 -6.56 -4.55
N TYR A 80 -4.94 -6.64 -5.26
CA TYR A 80 -3.69 -6.03 -4.82
C TYR A 80 -3.77 -4.49 -4.67
N GLN A 81 -4.74 -3.81 -5.29
CA GLN A 81 -4.94 -2.37 -5.10
C GLN A 81 -5.24 -2.03 -3.63
N LEU A 82 -6.00 -2.88 -2.92
CA LEU A 82 -6.30 -2.69 -1.50
C LEU A 82 -5.03 -2.76 -0.66
N TYR A 83 -4.16 -3.72 -0.95
CA TYR A 83 -2.86 -3.86 -0.30
C TYR A 83 -1.94 -2.69 -0.62
N TRP A 84 -1.96 -2.22 -1.88
CA TRP A 84 -1.20 -1.04 -2.30
C TRP A 84 -1.61 0.21 -1.49
N PHE A 85 -2.90 0.45 -1.31
CA PHE A 85 -3.39 1.54 -0.45
C PHE A 85 -2.95 1.35 1.00
N TYR A 86 -3.18 0.17 1.58
CA TYR A 86 -2.78 -0.16 2.95
C TYR A 86 -1.29 0.11 3.20
N ARG A 87 -0.42 -0.42 2.33
CA ARG A 87 1.02 -0.25 2.44
C ARG A 87 1.41 1.22 2.37
N ASN A 88 0.93 1.95 1.37
CA ASN A 88 1.35 3.34 1.19
C ASN A 88 0.84 4.24 2.32
N TRP A 89 -0.36 3.99 2.87
CA TRP A 89 -0.81 4.67 4.09
C TRP A 89 0.07 4.36 5.29
N ARG A 90 0.46 3.10 5.49
CA ARG A 90 1.35 2.72 6.59
C ARG A 90 2.72 3.39 6.47
N ASP A 91 3.30 3.37 5.28
CA ASP A 91 4.64 3.90 5.04
C ASP A 91 4.65 5.44 5.16
N LEU A 92 3.65 6.11 4.58
CA LEU A 92 3.46 7.57 4.73
C LEU A 92 3.10 7.98 6.16
N LYS A 93 2.26 7.20 6.87
CA LYS A 93 1.93 7.44 8.28
C LYS A 93 3.20 7.47 9.13
N THR A 94 4.06 6.47 8.95
CA THR A 94 5.30 6.33 9.72
C THR A 94 6.26 7.47 9.41
N HIS A 95 6.43 7.79 8.12
CA HIS A 95 7.40 8.77 7.66
C HIS A 95 6.97 10.23 7.92
N LYS A 96 5.69 10.56 7.74
CA LYS A 96 5.13 11.91 7.97
C LYS A 96 4.51 12.09 9.36
N ASN A 97 4.57 11.06 10.22
CA ASN A 97 3.94 11.04 11.55
C ASN A 97 2.44 11.44 11.52
N LEU A 98 1.68 10.85 10.59
CA LEU A 98 0.27 11.19 10.39
C LEU A 98 -0.63 10.55 11.45
N ASP A 99 -1.59 11.30 11.97
CA ASP A 99 -2.63 10.76 12.85
C ASP A 99 -3.76 10.11 12.04
N ILE A 100 -3.47 8.93 11.48
CA ILE A 100 -4.42 8.19 10.66
C ILE A 100 -4.53 6.73 11.11
N ASN A 101 -5.73 6.16 11.03
CA ASN A 101 -5.92 4.72 11.21
C ASN A 101 -5.86 4.01 9.85
N VAL A 102 -4.76 3.30 9.61
CA VAL A 102 -4.50 2.63 8.32
C VAL A 102 -5.53 1.52 8.05
N GLY A 103 -5.83 0.69 9.05
CA GLY A 103 -6.78 -0.42 8.91
C GLY A 103 -8.20 0.07 8.61
N LEU A 104 -8.67 1.10 9.32
CA LEU A 104 -9.99 1.68 9.06
C LEU A 104 -10.10 2.30 7.67
N ARG A 105 -9.04 2.95 7.17
CA ARG A 105 -9.03 3.45 5.77
C ARG A 105 -9.15 2.30 4.77
N THR A 106 -8.43 1.20 4.98
CA THR A 106 -8.51 0.00 4.12
C THR A 106 -9.90 -0.63 4.15
N VAL A 107 -10.53 -0.76 5.32
CA VAL A 107 -11.91 -1.24 5.44
C VAL A 107 -12.89 -0.28 4.75
N GLY A 108 -12.65 1.04 4.86
CA GLY A 108 -13.47 2.06 4.20
C GLY A 108 -13.47 1.98 2.67
N LEU A 109 -12.47 1.34 2.04
CA LEU A 109 -12.46 1.10 0.59
C LEU A 109 -13.57 0.15 0.12
N PHE A 110 -14.17 -0.64 1.02
CA PHE A 110 -15.32 -1.48 0.68
C PHE A 110 -16.66 -0.71 0.73
N ILE A 111 -16.67 0.53 1.23
CA ILE A 111 -17.86 1.36 1.34
C ILE A 111 -17.86 2.36 0.16
N PRO A 112 -18.85 2.35 -0.75
CA PRO A 112 -18.77 3.06 -2.03
C PRO A 112 -18.39 4.55 -1.96
N LEU A 113 -19.07 5.34 -1.12
CA LEU A 113 -18.81 6.79 -1.01
C LEU A 113 -17.51 7.09 -0.25
N VAL A 114 -17.20 6.29 0.77
CA VAL A 114 -15.99 6.43 1.58
C VAL A 114 -14.74 6.02 0.78
N ASN A 115 -14.87 5.01 -0.09
CA ASN A 115 -13.85 4.58 -1.02
C ASN A 115 -13.41 5.73 -1.91
N ILE A 116 -14.36 6.40 -2.60
CA ILE A 116 -14.05 7.53 -3.48
C ILE A 116 -13.28 8.62 -2.71
N TYR A 117 -13.73 8.96 -1.50
CA TYR A 117 -13.04 9.92 -0.64
C TYR A 117 -11.59 9.51 -0.34
N PHE A 118 -11.35 8.27 0.07
CA PHE A 118 -10.00 7.78 0.40
C PHE A 118 -9.09 7.66 -0.82
N VAL A 119 -9.62 7.23 -1.96
CA VAL A 119 -8.86 7.14 -3.22
C VAL A 119 -8.41 8.53 -3.68
N VAL A 120 -9.35 9.49 -3.73
CA VAL A 120 -9.04 10.87 -4.12
C VAL A 120 -8.02 11.49 -3.17
N ASN A 121 -8.20 11.33 -1.86
CA ASN A 121 -7.26 11.86 -0.88
C ASN A 121 -5.88 11.21 -1.00
N GLN A 122 -5.78 9.90 -1.20
CA GLN A 122 -4.49 9.26 -1.35
C GLN A 122 -3.73 9.78 -2.58
N PHE A 123 -4.39 9.93 -3.73
CA PHE A 123 -3.73 10.51 -4.89
C PHE A 123 -3.33 11.97 -4.64
N LYS A 124 -4.22 12.77 -4.04
CA LYS A 124 -3.91 14.15 -3.67
C LYS A 124 -2.71 14.24 -2.73
N ASP A 125 -2.66 13.40 -1.69
CA ASP A 125 -1.58 13.36 -0.70
C ASP A 125 -0.25 13.00 -1.35
N ILE A 126 -0.21 11.94 -2.18
CA ILE A 126 1.01 11.56 -2.93
C ILE A 126 1.50 12.72 -3.80
N LYS A 127 0.58 13.40 -4.50
CA LYS A 127 0.93 14.56 -5.33
C LYS A 127 1.49 15.70 -4.48
N SER A 128 0.83 16.06 -3.37
CA SER A 128 1.27 17.14 -2.47
C SER A 128 2.66 16.86 -1.92
N TYR A 129 2.90 15.66 -1.38
CA TYR A 129 4.19 15.31 -0.80
C TYR A 129 5.32 15.28 -1.83
N ALA A 130 5.04 14.86 -3.06
CA ALA A 130 6.00 14.93 -4.15
C ALA A 130 6.26 16.39 -4.60
N GLU A 131 5.24 17.24 -4.66
CA GLU A 131 5.39 18.68 -4.99
C GLU A 131 6.20 19.43 -3.93
N GLU A 132 5.94 19.18 -2.64
CA GLU A 132 6.68 19.75 -1.51
C GLU A 132 8.18 19.44 -1.55
N THR A 133 8.53 18.29 -2.14
CA THR A 133 9.91 17.86 -2.31
C THR A 133 10.47 18.24 -3.67
N GLY A 134 9.73 18.93 -4.54
CA GLY A 134 10.19 19.32 -5.88
C GLY A 134 10.36 18.15 -6.85
N VAL A 135 9.64 17.04 -6.63
CA VAL A 135 9.55 15.90 -7.55
C VAL A 135 8.51 16.19 -8.63
N LYS A 136 8.76 15.72 -9.86
CA LYS A 136 7.79 15.86 -10.94
C LYS A 136 6.59 14.96 -10.67
N THR A 137 5.40 15.55 -10.69
CA THR A 137 4.17 14.83 -10.36
C THR A 137 3.30 14.55 -11.58
N TYR A 138 2.32 13.67 -11.39
CA TYR A 138 1.27 13.42 -12.36
C TYR A 138 0.15 14.46 -12.27
N SER A 139 -0.68 14.52 -13.32
CA SER A 139 -1.93 15.26 -13.30
C SER A 139 -2.99 14.52 -12.49
N LEU A 140 -3.45 15.12 -11.38
CA LEU A 140 -4.48 14.54 -10.50
C LEU A 140 -5.76 14.23 -11.28
N TRP A 141 -6.20 15.17 -12.12
CA TRP A 141 -7.39 15.00 -12.96
C TRP A 141 -7.25 13.85 -13.94
N THR A 142 -6.09 13.69 -14.57
CA THR A 142 -5.85 12.57 -15.49
C THR A 142 -5.97 11.24 -14.75
N VAL A 143 -5.36 11.11 -13.58
CA VAL A 143 -5.45 9.88 -12.77
C VAL A 143 -6.90 9.57 -12.36
N LEU A 144 -7.64 10.58 -11.89
CA LEU A 144 -9.03 10.39 -11.45
C LEU A 144 -9.98 10.10 -12.61
N ILE A 145 -9.87 10.85 -13.71
CA ILE A 145 -10.72 10.67 -14.90
C ILE A 145 -10.46 9.28 -15.50
N THR A 146 -9.19 8.87 -15.68
CA THR A 146 -8.88 7.55 -16.21
C THR A 146 -9.42 6.44 -15.32
N TRP A 147 -9.27 6.56 -14.00
CA TRP A 147 -9.79 5.56 -13.05
C TRP A 147 -11.32 5.45 -13.12
N VAL A 148 -12.05 6.57 -13.01
CA VAL A 148 -13.52 6.57 -13.05
C VAL A 148 -14.04 6.13 -14.41
N LEU A 149 -13.46 6.64 -15.51
CA LEU A 149 -13.88 6.32 -16.86
C LEU A 149 -13.71 4.83 -17.16
N PHE A 150 -12.56 4.25 -16.83
CA PHE A 150 -12.30 2.84 -17.11
C PHE A 150 -13.16 1.93 -16.24
N ALA A 151 -13.34 2.25 -14.96
CA ALA A 151 -14.22 1.48 -14.07
C ALA A 151 -15.68 1.53 -14.52
N TYR A 152 -16.15 2.72 -14.94
CA TYR A 152 -17.50 2.90 -15.46
C TYR A 152 -17.70 2.17 -16.79
N LEU A 153 -16.82 2.39 -17.77
CA LEU A 153 -16.94 1.81 -19.10
C LEU A 153 -16.80 0.29 -19.07
N SER A 154 -15.87 -0.28 -18.29
CA SER A 154 -15.74 -1.73 -18.17
C SER A 154 -17.04 -2.36 -17.66
N THR A 155 -17.58 -1.82 -16.56
CA THR A 155 -18.84 -2.30 -15.97
C THR A 155 -20.00 -2.18 -16.98
N ARG A 156 -20.12 -1.06 -17.69
CA ARG A 156 -21.18 -0.87 -18.68
C ARG A 156 -21.04 -1.80 -19.87
N LEU A 157 -19.83 -2.01 -20.39
CA LEU A 157 -19.58 -2.90 -21.51
C LEU A 157 -19.85 -4.36 -21.17
N SER A 158 -19.48 -4.79 -19.96
CA SER A 158 -19.76 -6.13 -19.46
C SER A 158 -21.26 -6.47 -19.47
N LEU A 159 -22.13 -5.49 -19.19
CA LEU A 159 -23.59 -5.68 -19.15
C LEU A 159 -24.24 -5.90 -20.54
N TYR A 160 -23.55 -5.61 -21.65
CA TYR A 160 -24.11 -5.85 -22.99
C TYR A 160 -24.18 -7.33 -23.37
N GLY A 161 -23.48 -8.21 -22.65
CA GLY A 161 -23.62 -9.67 -22.77
C GLY A 161 -23.09 -10.30 -24.07
N ASN A 162 -22.40 -9.56 -24.94
CA ASN A 162 -21.78 -10.12 -26.14
C ASN A 162 -20.25 -10.23 -25.99
N LEU A 163 -19.65 -11.15 -26.75
CA LEU A 163 -18.23 -11.50 -26.65
C LEU A 163 -17.29 -10.29 -26.88
N VAL A 164 -17.58 -9.46 -27.88
CA VAL A 164 -16.74 -8.30 -28.22
C VAL A 164 -16.76 -7.28 -27.08
N ALA A 165 -17.94 -6.94 -26.56
CA ALA A 165 -18.08 -6.05 -25.41
C ALA A 165 -17.41 -6.62 -24.15
N GLY A 166 -17.48 -7.94 -23.94
CA GLY A 166 -16.75 -8.64 -22.89
C GLY A 166 -15.24 -8.46 -23.00
N ILE A 167 -14.66 -8.70 -24.19
CA ILE A 167 -13.22 -8.53 -24.43
C ILE A 167 -12.78 -7.08 -24.18
N ILE A 168 -13.54 -6.10 -24.70
CA ILE A 168 -13.21 -4.68 -24.50
C ILE A 168 -13.32 -4.31 -23.01
N SER A 169 -14.35 -4.81 -22.31
CA SER A 169 -14.47 -4.63 -20.85
C SER A 169 -13.24 -5.13 -20.11
N TRP A 170 -12.74 -6.32 -20.45
CA TRP A 170 -11.51 -6.87 -19.86
C TRP A 170 -10.29 -5.99 -20.14
N ILE A 171 -10.13 -5.48 -21.37
CA ILE A 171 -9.03 -4.54 -21.70
C ILE A 171 -9.11 -3.28 -20.82
N LEU A 172 -10.31 -2.73 -20.60
CA LEU A 172 -10.50 -1.56 -19.75
C LEU A 172 -10.19 -1.86 -18.27
N ILE A 173 -10.52 -3.07 -17.79
CA ILE A 173 -10.16 -3.53 -16.44
C ILE A 173 -8.64 -3.58 -16.28
N LEU A 174 -7.90 -4.13 -17.26
CA LEU A 174 -6.44 -4.10 -17.24
C LEU A 174 -5.89 -2.66 -17.21
N GLY A 175 -6.56 -1.76 -17.94
CA GLY A 175 -6.27 -0.34 -17.93
C GLY A 175 -6.39 0.33 -16.56
N LEU A 176 -7.12 -0.25 -15.59
CA LEU A 176 -7.20 0.30 -14.23
C LEU A 176 -5.85 0.29 -13.50
N ALA A 177 -4.85 -0.47 -13.97
CA ALA A 177 -3.50 -0.40 -13.42
C ALA A 177 -2.78 0.93 -13.73
N VAL A 178 -3.16 1.63 -14.80
CA VAL A 178 -2.51 2.88 -15.26
C VAL A 178 -2.44 3.97 -14.18
N PRO A 179 -3.56 4.40 -13.55
CA PRO A 179 -3.53 5.43 -12.51
C PRO A 179 -2.60 5.07 -11.33
N PHE A 180 -2.57 3.79 -10.93
CA PHE A 180 -1.70 3.31 -9.86
C PHE A 180 -0.23 3.30 -10.27
N VAL A 181 0.08 2.94 -11.52
CA VAL A 181 1.46 3.01 -12.04
C VAL A 181 1.95 4.46 -12.08
N MET A 182 1.10 5.40 -12.49
CA MET A 182 1.43 6.84 -12.48
C MET A 182 1.73 7.32 -11.06
N ALA A 183 0.86 7.00 -10.10
CA ALA A 183 1.06 7.36 -8.70
C ALA A 183 2.31 6.68 -8.10
N GLN A 184 2.56 5.41 -8.42
CA GLN A 184 3.72 4.68 -7.93
C GLN A 184 5.04 5.24 -8.47
N LYS A 185 5.08 5.70 -9.73
CA LYS A 185 6.28 6.37 -10.29
C LYS A 185 6.63 7.62 -9.50
N THR A 186 5.66 8.51 -9.29
CA THR A 186 5.86 9.72 -8.48
C THR A 186 6.22 9.38 -7.03
N LEU A 187 5.58 8.36 -6.44
CA LEU A 187 5.89 7.93 -5.09
C LEU A 187 7.31 7.35 -4.97
N ASN A 188 7.82 6.65 -5.99
CA ASN A 188 9.19 6.17 -6.01
C ASN A 188 10.19 7.33 -6.08
N GLU A 189 9.97 8.31 -6.96
CA GLU A 189 10.82 9.49 -7.04
C GLU A 189 10.83 10.27 -5.70
N TYR A 190 9.67 10.37 -5.06
CA TYR A 190 9.54 10.90 -3.69
C TYR A 190 10.39 10.12 -2.69
N TRP A 191 10.29 8.79 -2.65
CA TRP A 191 11.04 7.96 -1.70
C TRP A 191 12.56 7.99 -1.95
N ILE A 192 13.00 8.00 -3.21
CA ILE A 192 14.42 8.16 -3.55
C ILE A 192 14.94 9.50 -3.03
N LYS A 193 14.13 10.56 -3.14
CA LYS A 193 14.52 11.89 -2.66
C LYS A 193 14.58 12.01 -1.15
N GLU A 194 13.66 11.36 -0.43
CA GLU A 194 13.57 11.41 1.04
C GLU A 194 14.47 10.40 1.76
N GLN A 195 14.70 9.21 1.17
CA GLN A 195 15.42 8.11 1.81
C GLN A 195 16.78 7.82 1.16
N GLY A 196 17.09 8.48 0.05
CA GLY A 196 18.26 8.17 -0.77
C GLY A 196 18.09 6.90 -1.60
N ASP A 197 19.16 6.55 -2.33
CA ASP A 197 19.21 5.37 -3.20
C ASP A 197 19.64 4.11 -2.42
N ILE A 198 18.83 3.75 -1.42
CA ILE A 198 18.99 2.53 -0.64
C ILE A 198 18.14 1.40 -1.25
N PRO A 199 18.54 0.11 -1.10
CA PRO A 199 17.86 -0.99 -1.77
C PRO A 199 16.39 -1.09 -1.35
N PRO A 200 15.47 -1.38 -2.29
CA PRO A 200 14.05 -1.56 -1.98
C PRO A 200 13.83 -2.84 -1.17
N LYS A 201 12.77 -2.86 -0.38
CA LYS A 201 12.32 -4.07 0.33
C LYS A 201 11.97 -5.18 -0.67
N GLY A 202 12.34 -6.43 -0.32
CA GLY A 202 11.91 -7.62 -1.04
C GLY A 202 10.40 -7.86 -0.97
N LEU A 203 9.92 -9.02 -1.45
CA LEU A 203 8.52 -9.39 -1.24
C LEU A 203 8.24 -9.59 0.25
N SER A 204 7.34 -8.78 0.78
CA SER A 204 6.81 -8.94 2.13
C SER A 204 5.83 -10.12 2.21
N GLY A 205 5.72 -10.74 3.38
CA GLY A 205 4.74 -11.82 3.61
C GLY A 205 3.30 -11.39 3.32
N GLY A 206 2.96 -10.12 3.59
CA GLY A 206 1.65 -9.54 3.26
C GLY A 206 1.39 -9.47 1.75
N GLU A 207 2.39 -9.14 0.93
CA GLU A 207 2.26 -9.18 -0.53
C GLU A 207 1.99 -10.61 -1.00
N ILE A 208 2.76 -11.58 -0.50
CA ILE A 208 2.62 -12.99 -0.89
C ILE A 208 1.21 -13.50 -0.53
N LEU A 209 0.73 -13.18 0.67
CA LEU A 209 -0.61 -13.57 1.12
C LEU A 209 -1.70 -13.00 0.22
N VAL A 210 -1.65 -11.69 -0.07
CA VAL A 210 -2.66 -11.03 -0.92
C VAL A 210 -2.60 -11.55 -2.36
N LEU A 211 -1.40 -11.83 -2.87
CA LEU A 211 -1.23 -12.47 -4.18
C LEU A 211 -1.88 -13.85 -4.23
N ALA A 212 -1.61 -14.70 -3.24
CA ALA A 212 -2.16 -16.04 -3.18
C ALA A 212 -3.70 -16.01 -3.13
N ILE A 213 -4.27 -15.15 -2.27
CA ILE A 213 -5.73 -14.98 -2.17
C ILE A 213 -6.31 -14.42 -3.48
N GLY A 214 -5.69 -13.40 -4.06
CA GLY A 214 -6.17 -12.77 -5.29
C GLY A 214 -6.13 -13.71 -6.49
N ILE A 215 -5.07 -14.50 -6.64
CA ILE A 215 -4.96 -15.52 -7.69
C ILE A 215 -6.03 -16.60 -7.51
N LEU A 216 -6.25 -17.06 -6.28
CA LEU A 216 -7.28 -18.05 -5.99
C LEU A 216 -8.68 -17.53 -6.35
N LEU A 217 -9.01 -16.30 -5.96
CA LEU A 217 -10.30 -15.67 -6.28
C LEU A 217 -10.47 -15.47 -7.80
N ALA A 218 -9.43 -14.99 -8.49
CA ALA A 218 -9.47 -14.85 -9.93
C ALA A 218 -9.67 -16.22 -10.63
N ALA A 219 -9.01 -17.28 -10.16
CA ALA A 219 -9.20 -18.62 -10.70
C ALA A 219 -10.64 -19.12 -10.51
N LEU A 220 -11.25 -18.89 -9.35
CA LEU A 220 -12.65 -19.25 -9.08
C LEU A 220 -13.62 -18.48 -10.01
N GLU A 221 -13.36 -17.21 -10.26
CA GLU A 221 -14.13 -16.40 -11.22
C GLU A 221 -14.07 -17.00 -12.63
N TRP A 222 -12.88 -17.35 -13.11
CA TRP A 222 -12.70 -17.99 -14.42
C TRP A 222 -13.38 -19.36 -14.52
N ILE A 223 -13.31 -20.17 -13.46
CA ILE A 223 -14.02 -21.47 -13.42
C ILE A 223 -15.53 -21.25 -13.51
N GLY A 224 -16.07 -20.26 -12.82
CA GLY A 224 -17.49 -19.89 -12.89
C GLY A 224 -17.91 -19.49 -14.31
N ILE A 225 -17.11 -18.63 -14.97
CA ILE A 225 -17.35 -18.20 -16.36
C ILE A 225 -17.34 -19.39 -17.32
N ILE A 226 -16.33 -20.26 -17.24
CA ILE A 226 -16.21 -21.44 -18.11
C ILE A 226 -17.40 -22.39 -17.89
N SER A 227 -17.80 -22.61 -16.64
CA SER A 227 -18.93 -23.49 -16.30
C SER A 227 -20.23 -23.00 -16.94
N LEU A 228 -20.49 -21.69 -16.88
CA LEU A 228 -21.65 -21.05 -17.52
C LEU A 228 -21.63 -21.21 -19.05
N LEU A 229 -20.45 -21.10 -19.68
CA LEU A 229 -20.30 -21.26 -21.12
C LEU A 229 -20.42 -22.72 -21.58
N SER A 230 -20.06 -23.69 -20.73
CA SER A 230 -20.14 -25.13 -21.05
C SER A 230 -21.53 -25.76 -20.84
N GLY A 231 -22.40 -25.07 -20.10
CA GLY A 231 -23.77 -25.50 -19.80
C GLY A 231 -24.84 -24.82 -20.67
N ALA A 232 -24.44 -23.99 -21.63
CA ALA A 232 -25.27 -23.34 -22.65
C ALA A 232 -24.98 -23.94 -24.03
#